data_AF-A0A401PFI6-F1
#
_entry.id   AF-A0A401PFI6-F1
#
_cell.length_a   1.000
_cell.length_b   1.000
_cell.length_c   1.000
_cell.angle_alpha   90.00
_cell.angle_beta   90.00
_cell.angle_gamma   90.00
#
_symmetry.space_group_name_H-M   'P 1'
#
loop_
_entity.id
_entity.type
_entity.pdbx_description
1 polymer ?
#
loop_
_entity_poly.entity_id
_entity_poly.type
_entity_poly.pdbx_seq_one_letter_code
_entity_poly.pdbx_strand_id
1 'polypeptide(L)'
;MFGRKITQVVLAVEQSEGVGAQVRRSIGQQEVTYMLNGSFEHEDFCGHKGTINPGDLQWMTAGRGIVHCEMPSSDEPGHGLQLWVNLKSLNKMVAPRYQELQSKTIPKPSRDGVTVAVISGEALGSKVHF
;
A
#
# COMPACT_ATOMS: atom_id res chain seq x y z
N MET A 1 -2.97 29.16 -15.58
CA MET A 1 -3.65 28.29 -14.60
C MET A 1 -3.54 26.85 -15.13
N PHE A 2 -2.53 26.09 -14.70
CA PHE A 2 -2.39 24.69 -15.14
C PHE A 2 -3.35 23.83 -14.30
N GLY A 3 -4.45 23.39 -14.91
CA GLY A 3 -5.38 22.47 -14.28
C GLY A 3 -4.64 21.18 -13.92
N ARG A 4 -4.68 20.79 -12.64
CA ARG A 4 -4.19 19.49 -12.20
C ARG A 4 -5.01 18.43 -12.90
N LYS A 5 -4.39 17.75 -13.87
CA LYS A 5 -5.04 16.68 -14.62
C LYS A 5 -5.05 15.44 -13.75
N ILE A 6 -6.18 15.14 -13.13
CA ILE A 6 -6.40 13.81 -12.55
C ILE A 6 -6.39 12.84 -13.73
N THR A 7 -5.35 12.02 -13.83
CA THR A 7 -5.16 11.11 -14.96
C THR A 7 -6.09 9.91 -14.89
N GLN A 8 -6.53 9.54 -13.69
CA GLN A 8 -7.43 8.41 -13.48
C GLN A 8 -8.08 8.53 -12.09
N VAL A 9 -9.40 8.38 -12.04
CA VAL A 9 -10.14 8.18 -10.78
C VAL A 9 -10.63 6.74 -10.80
N VAL A 10 -10.38 6.02 -9.72
CA VAL A 10 -10.94 4.68 -9.51
C VAL A 10 -11.78 4.76 -8.24
N LEU A 11 -13.04 4.33 -8.33
CA LEU A 11 -13.88 4.15 -7.15
C LEU A 11 -13.45 2.84 -6.49
N ALA A 12 -12.99 2.91 -5.25
CA ALA A 12 -12.72 1.72 -4.46
C ALA A 12 -14.06 1.02 -4.14
N VAL A 13 -14.08 -0.31 -4.25
CA VAL A 13 -15.21 -1.14 -3.82
C VAL A 13 -14.85 -1.71 -2.46
N GLU A 14 -15.67 -1.42 -1.45
CA GLU A 14 -15.52 -2.02 -0.13
C GLU A 14 -15.77 -3.53 -0.22
N GLN A 15 -14.84 -4.34 0.29
CA GLN A 15 -14.97 -5.80 0.29
C GLN A 15 -15.35 -6.26 1.70
N SER A 16 -16.43 -7.03 1.81
CA SER A 16 -16.87 -7.63 3.08
C SER A 16 -15.97 -8.79 3.53
N GLU A 17 -15.28 -9.45 2.60
CA GLU A 17 -14.32 -10.54 2.85
C GLU A 17 -12.88 -9.99 2.98
N GLY A 18 -12.65 -9.14 3.98
CA GLY A 18 -11.34 -8.51 4.22
C GLY A 18 -10.80 -8.64 5.64
N VAL A 19 -11.56 -9.22 6.57
CA VAL A 19 -11.15 -9.34 7.98
C VAL A 19 -10.11 -10.45 8.12
N GLY A 20 -8.87 -10.13 7.82
CA GLY A 20 -7.73 -11.04 7.95
C GLY A 20 -7.52 -11.95 6.75
N ALA A 21 -6.42 -11.74 6.05
CA ALA A 21 -5.84 -12.65 5.09
C ALA A 21 -4.99 -13.70 5.83
N GLN A 22 -5.59 -14.77 6.32
CA GLN A 22 -4.87 -15.78 7.12
C GLN A 22 -3.65 -16.36 6.41
N VAL A 23 -3.79 -16.74 5.13
CA VAL A 23 -2.68 -17.10 4.24
C VAL A 23 -3.09 -16.75 2.81
N ARG A 24 -2.26 -16.00 2.10
CA ARG A 24 -2.44 -15.66 0.68
C ARG A 24 -1.16 -15.88 -0.10
N ARG A 25 -1.31 -16.24 -1.38
CA ARG A 25 -0.21 -16.39 -2.32
C ARG A 25 -0.36 -15.37 -3.44
N SER A 26 0.67 -14.56 -3.65
CA SER A 26 0.69 -13.49 -4.65
C SER A 26 1.84 -13.70 -5.63
N ILE A 27 1.62 -13.45 -6.93
CA ILE A 27 2.62 -13.65 -8.00
C ILE A 27 2.45 -12.59 -9.08
N GLY A 28 3.57 -12.10 -9.62
CA GLY A 28 3.59 -11.30 -10.85
C GLY A 28 2.94 -9.93 -10.73
N GLN A 29 2.71 -9.44 -9.51
CA GLN A 29 2.10 -8.15 -9.19
C GLN A 29 2.82 -7.47 -8.03
N GLN A 30 2.45 -6.22 -7.78
CA GLN A 30 2.75 -5.49 -6.56
C GLN A 30 1.45 -5.26 -5.80
N GLU A 31 1.51 -5.29 -4.48
CA GLU A 31 0.40 -5.00 -3.59
C GLU A 31 0.79 -3.80 -2.75
N VAL A 32 -0.06 -2.78 -2.79
CA VAL A 32 0.15 -1.51 -2.08
C VAL A 32 -0.95 -1.38 -1.05
N THR A 33 -0.58 -1.51 0.22
CA THR A 33 -1.48 -1.45 1.36
C THR A 33 -1.26 -0.13 2.09
N TYR A 34 -2.30 0.69 2.23
CA TYR A 34 -2.28 1.97 2.96
C TYR A 34 -3.39 2.00 4.00
N MET A 35 -3.02 2.21 5.27
CA MET A 35 -3.98 2.17 6.37
C MET A 35 -4.57 3.55 6.65
N LEU A 36 -5.89 3.63 6.86
CA LEU A 36 -6.61 4.86 7.22
C LEU A 36 -6.85 4.94 8.73
N ASN A 37 -7.23 3.82 9.36
CA ASN A 37 -7.42 3.66 10.81
C ASN A 37 -7.18 2.19 11.20
N GLY A 38 -7.12 1.92 12.52
CA GLY A 38 -6.73 0.61 13.05
C GLY A 38 -5.30 0.21 12.67
N SER A 39 -4.92 -1.04 12.91
CA SER A 39 -3.60 -1.55 12.53
C SER A 39 -3.68 -2.99 12.04
N PHE A 40 -2.83 -3.32 11.08
CA PHE A 40 -2.68 -4.68 10.54
C PHE A 40 -1.26 -5.18 10.80
N GLU A 41 -1.13 -6.42 11.26
CA GLU A 41 0.14 -7.15 11.27
C GLU A 41 0.26 -7.97 9.99
N HIS A 42 1.48 -8.05 9.47
CA HIS A 42 1.80 -8.92 8.34
C HIS A 42 2.99 -9.81 8.67
N GLU A 43 2.98 -11.02 8.11
CA GLU A 43 4.08 -11.97 8.17
C GLU A 43 4.19 -12.74 6.86
N ASP A 44 5.41 -12.96 6.36
CA ASP A 44 5.68 -13.79 5.19
C ASP A 44 6.37 -15.11 5.54
N PHE A 45 6.39 -16.04 4.58
CA PHE A 45 7.04 -17.35 4.71
C PHE A 45 8.57 -17.30 4.87
N CYS A 46 9.20 -16.15 4.64
CA CYS A 46 10.61 -15.89 4.87
C CYS A 46 10.87 -15.29 6.27
N GLY A 47 9.83 -15.09 7.08
CA GLY A 47 9.90 -14.53 8.43
C GLY A 47 9.94 -12.99 8.46
N HIS A 48 9.72 -12.30 7.34
CA HIS A 48 9.55 -10.85 7.32
C HIS A 48 8.19 -10.52 7.92
N LYS A 49 8.20 -9.70 8.98
CA LYS A 49 6.98 -9.30 9.67
C LYS A 49 7.02 -7.83 10.09
N GLY A 50 5.84 -7.24 10.23
CA GLY A 50 5.70 -5.84 10.63
C GLY A 50 4.25 -5.49 10.95
N THR A 51 4.07 -4.26 11.43
CA THR A 51 2.75 -3.70 11.73
C THR A 51 2.56 -2.43 10.91
N ILE A 52 1.45 -2.35 10.18
CA ILE A 52 1.04 -1.21 9.37
C ILE A 52 0.01 -0.43 10.19
N ASN A 53 0.40 0.74 10.70
CA ASN A 53 -0.44 1.62 11.53
C ASN A 53 -1.16 2.68 10.68
N PRO A 54 -2.06 3.49 11.25
CA PRO A 54 -2.77 4.52 10.50
C PRO A 54 -1.83 5.50 9.78
N GLY A 55 -2.02 5.60 8.47
CA GLY A 55 -1.21 6.41 7.57
C GLY A 55 0.12 5.79 7.16
N ASP A 56 0.45 4.58 7.63
CA ASP A 56 1.59 3.81 7.13
C ASP A 56 1.26 3.20 5.77
N LEU A 57 2.32 2.90 5.01
CA LEU A 57 2.26 2.32 3.68
C LEU A 57 3.18 1.09 3.61
N GLN A 58 2.65 0.00 3.09
CA GLN A 58 3.43 -1.14 2.64
C GLN A 58 3.32 -1.25 1.12
N TRP A 59 4.45 -1.32 0.43
CA TRP A 59 4.53 -1.62 -0.99
C TRP A 59 5.30 -2.92 -1.20
N MET A 60 4.54 -4.02 -1.32
CA MET A 60 5.07 -5.35 -1.55
C MET A 60 5.17 -5.62 -3.05
N THR A 61 6.34 -6.02 -3.54
CA THR A 61 6.49 -6.58 -4.89
C THR A 61 6.55 -8.09 -4.76
N ALA A 62 5.51 -8.80 -5.23
CA ALA A 62 5.45 -10.26 -5.11
C ALA A 62 6.40 -10.97 -6.09
N GLY A 63 6.59 -10.42 -7.31
CA GLY A 63 7.51 -10.99 -8.30
C GLY A 63 7.25 -12.48 -8.55
N ARG A 64 8.30 -13.31 -8.46
CA ARG A 64 8.21 -14.77 -8.66
C ARG A 64 7.28 -15.50 -7.67
N GLY A 65 6.89 -14.87 -6.57
CA GLY A 65 5.92 -15.40 -5.63
C GLY A 65 6.27 -15.09 -4.18
N ILE A 66 5.24 -14.77 -3.41
CA ILE A 66 5.30 -14.63 -1.95
C ILE A 66 4.07 -15.27 -1.33
N VAL A 67 4.25 -15.91 -0.17
CA VAL A 67 3.17 -16.39 0.67
C VAL A 67 3.21 -15.57 1.96
N HIS A 68 2.09 -14.96 2.29
CA HIS A 68 2.00 -13.99 3.38
C HIS A 68 0.61 -13.97 4.02
N CYS A 69 0.55 -13.42 5.23
CA CYS A 69 -0.69 -13.10 5.92
C CYS A 69 -0.75 -11.62 6.27
N GLU A 70 -1.97 -11.08 6.34
CA GLU A 70 -2.25 -9.71 6.77
C GLU A 70 -3.46 -9.78 7.71
N MET A 71 -3.27 -9.58 9.01
CA MET A 71 -4.29 -9.78 10.03
C MET A 71 -4.52 -8.48 10.81
N PRO A 72 -5.77 -8.13 11.16
CA PRO A 72 -6.02 -7.04 12.10
C PRO A 72 -5.26 -7.26 13.41
N SER A 73 -4.61 -6.21 13.90
CA SER A 73 -3.81 -6.21 15.14
C SER A 73 -4.33 -5.23 16.20
N SER A 74 -5.48 -4.59 15.96
CA SER A 74 -6.15 -3.69 16.90
C SER A 74 -7.56 -4.16 17.24
N ASP A 75 -8.05 -3.78 18.42
CA ASP A 75 -9.44 -4.00 18.83
C ASP A 75 -10.44 -3.16 18.00
N GLU A 76 -9.97 -2.03 17.47
CA GLU A 76 -10.74 -1.18 16.55
C GLU A 76 -10.75 -1.77 15.13
N PRO A 77 -11.88 -1.69 14.39
CA PRO A 77 -11.93 -2.09 12.99
C PRO A 77 -10.87 -1.36 12.16
N GLY A 78 -10.00 -2.12 11.49
CA GLY A 78 -9.01 -1.56 10.58
C GLY A 78 -9.62 -1.27 9.21
N HIS A 79 -9.50 -0.04 8.75
CA HIS A 79 -9.88 0.38 7.41
C HIS A 79 -8.59 0.73 6.65
N GLY A 80 -8.38 0.01 5.55
CA GLY A 80 -7.24 0.20 4.68
C GLY A 80 -7.65 0.18 3.22
N LEU A 81 -6.74 0.63 2.37
CA LEU A 81 -6.83 0.53 0.92
C LEU A 81 -5.77 -0.44 0.45
N GLN A 82 -6.16 -1.40 -0.38
CA GLN A 82 -5.25 -2.33 -1.03
C GLN A 82 -5.36 -2.17 -2.55
N LEU A 83 -4.25 -1.84 -3.19
CA LEU A 83 -4.16 -1.67 -4.65
C LEU A 83 -3.20 -2.71 -5.22
N TRP A 84 -3.66 -3.47 -6.22
CA TRP A 84 -2.81 -4.39 -6.96
C TRP A 84 -2.34 -3.77 -8.27
N VAL A 85 -1.03 -3.64 -8.41
CA VAL A 85 -0.37 -3.06 -9.58
C VAL A 85 0.31 -4.17 -10.37
N ASN A 86 -0.11 -4.35 -11.62
CA ASN A 86 0.45 -5.40 -12.48
C ASN A 86 1.92 -5.10 -12.82
N LEU A 87 2.78 -6.13 -12.75
CA LEU A 87 4.16 -6.03 -13.23
C LEU A 87 4.23 -6.27 -14.74
N LYS A 88 5.12 -5.53 -15.41
CA LYS A 88 5.52 -5.84 -16.80
C LYS A 88 6.02 -7.28 -16.90
N SER A 89 5.82 -7.94 -18.05
CA SER A 89 6.19 -9.34 -18.27
C SER A 89 7.62 -9.68 -17.82
N LEU A 90 8.59 -8.86 -18.23
CA LEU A 90 10.01 -9.00 -17.86
C LEU A 90 10.29 -8.95 -16.35
N ASN A 91 9.40 -8.31 -15.58
CA ASN A 91 9.56 -8.11 -14.14
C ASN A 91 8.75 -9.11 -13.31
N LYS A 92 7.97 -10.01 -13.92
CA LYS A 92 7.10 -10.94 -13.17
C LYS A 92 7.88 -11.99 -12.37
N MET A 93 9.16 -12.21 -12.67
CA MET A 93 9.99 -13.21 -12.02
C MET A 93 11.10 -12.64 -11.12
N VAL A 94 11.07 -11.33 -10.83
CA VAL A 94 12.02 -10.72 -9.89
C VAL A 94 11.85 -11.30 -8.48
N ALA A 95 12.89 -11.17 -7.65
CA ALA A 95 12.79 -11.53 -6.24
C ALA A 95 11.73 -10.66 -5.53
N PRO A 96 10.98 -11.23 -4.55
CA PRO A 96 10.10 -10.42 -3.73
C PRO A 96 10.86 -9.31 -3.00
N ARG A 97 10.22 -8.16 -2.82
CA ARG A 97 10.78 -7.04 -2.03
C ARG A 97 9.67 -6.27 -1.31
N TYR A 98 10.01 -5.71 -0.16
CA TYR A 98 9.16 -4.80 0.60
C TYR A 98 9.74 -3.40 0.59
N GLN A 99 8.86 -2.41 0.52
CA GLN A 99 9.17 -1.01 0.80
C GLN A 99 8.09 -0.48 1.73
N GLU A 100 8.47 -0.20 2.97
CA GLU A 100 7.56 0.23 4.02
C GLU A 100 7.88 1.67 4.41
N LEU A 101 6.87 2.54 4.38
CA LEU A 101 6.98 3.92 4.84
C LEU A 101 6.04 4.13 6.02
N GLN A 102 6.60 4.64 7.12
CA GLN A 102 5.80 5.11 8.23
C GLN A 102 5.09 6.42 7.86
N SER A 103 3.92 6.68 8.44
CA SER A 103 3.13 7.89 8.20
C SER A 103 3.97 9.16 8.34
N LYS A 104 4.90 9.20 9.30
CA LYS A 104 5.79 10.35 9.53
C LYS A 104 6.78 10.62 8.39
N THR A 105 7.11 9.62 7.57
CA THR A 105 8.04 9.76 6.43
C THR A 105 7.32 10.03 5.12
N ILE A 106 6.02 9.78 5.04
CA ILE A 106 5.19 10.10 3.87
C ILE A 106 4.92 11.61 3.84
N PRO A 107 5.35 12.35 2.81
CA PRO A 107 5.10 13.78 2.68
C PRO A 107 3.60 14.07 2.57
N LYS A 108 3.14 15.02 3.39
CA LYS A 108 1.74 15.48 3.41
C LYS A 108 1.64 17.00 3.14
N PRO A 109 2.11 17.50 1.98
CA PRO A 109 2.01 18.92 1.67
C PRO A 109 0.55 19.38 1.68
N SER A 110 0.34 20.64 2.09
CA SER A 110 -0.95 21.30 2.07
C SER A 110 -0.86 22.67 1.38
N ARG A 111 -1.88 23.00 0.59
CA ARG A 111 -2.02 24.31 -0.08
C ARG A 111 -3.50 24.58 -0.38
N ASP A 112 -3.94 25.81 -0.12
CA ASP A 112 -5.29 26.30 -0.44
C ASP A 112 -6.43 25.38 0.07
N GLY A 113 -6.29 24.86 1.30
CA GLY A 113 -7.27 23.95 1.92
C GLY A 113 -7.20 22.49 1.44
N VAL A 114 -6.30 22.15 0.52
CA VAL A 114 -6.09 20.77 0.04
C VAL A 114 -4.87 20.18 0.72
N THR A 115 -5.01 19.00 1.30
CA THR A 115 -3.91 18.19 1.86
C THR A 115 -3.78 16.90 1.07
N VAL A 116 -2.55 16.52 0.69
CA VAL A 116 -2.28 15.33 -0.12
C VAL A 116 -1.21 14.50 0.55
N ALA A 117 -1.48 13.23 0.85
CA ALA A 117 -0.45 12.26 1.18
C ALA A 117 0.19 11.75 -0.12
N VAL A 118 1.48 12.05 -0.34
CA VAL A 118 2.19 11.66 -1.56
C VAL A 118 2.72 10.24 -1.40
N ILE A 119 1.87 9.26 -1.74
CA ILE A 119 2.20 7.82 -1.66
C ILE A 119 3.23 7.43 -2.71
N SER A 120 3.14 7.94 -3.95
CA SER A 120 4.17 7.78 -4.98
C SER A 120 4.03 8.89 -6.03
N GLY A 121 5.13 9.19 -6.73
CA GLY A 121 5.13 10.23 -7.76
C GLY A 121 5.33 11.63 -7.15
N GLU A 122 4.58 12.61 -7.65
CA GLU A 122 4.77 14.01 -7.27
C GLU A 122 3.43 14.74 -7.12
N ALA A 123 3.26 15.48 -6.03
CA ALA A 123 2.15 16.40 -5.85
C ALA A 123 2.57 17.58 -4.96
N LEU A 124 2.04 18.77 -5.26
CA LEU A 124 2.30 20.01 -4.50
C LEU A 124 3.80 20.34 -4.31
N GLY A 125 4.67 19.89 -5.21
CA GLY A 125 6.13 20.08 -5.13
C GLY A 125 6.86 19.10 -4.20
N SER A 126 6.14 18.14 -3.60
CA SER A 126 6.74 17.02 -2.89
C SER A 126 6.78 15.78 -3.77
N LYS A 127 7.91 15.06 -3.76
CA LYS A 127 8.16 13.91 -4.63
C LYS A 127 8.61 12.69 -3.84
N VAL A 128 8.08 11.52 -4.18
CA VAL A 128 8.43 10.23 -3.58
C VAL A 128 8.65 9.19 -4.69
N HIS A 129 9.69 8.36 -4.53
CA HIS A 129 10.14 7.35 -5.48
C HIS A 129 10.06 5.94 -4.87
N PHE A 130 9.60 4.96 -5.67
CA PHE A 130 9.42 3.52 -5.33
C PHE A 130 9.90 2.60 -6.47
#